data_AF-A0A6G0ULR2-F1
#
_entry.id   AF-A0A6G0ULR2-F1
#
_cell.length_a   1.000
_cell.length_b   1.000
_cell.length_c   1.000
_cell.angle_alpha   90.00
_cell.angle_beta   90.00
_cell.angle_gamma   90.00
#
_symmetry.space_group_name_H-M   'P 1'
#
loop_
_entity.id
_entity.type
_entity.pdbx_description
1 polymer ?
#
loop_
_entity_poly.entity_id
_entity_poly.type
_entity_poly.pdbx_seq_one_letter_code
_entity_poly.pdbx_strand_id
1 'polypeptide(L)'
;MKDFFKHQIGEHESQIDFTTEAEPTDFVEHYLRKKRDIEKEGEFDLYSDEQLYGVCFDLWLAGQETTANTIIWGIIYLIENFHTQKRLQEELDTVVGSERLIVA
;
A
#
# COMPACT_ATOMS: atom_id res chain seq x y z
N MET A 1 -7.09 16.42 3.69
CA MET A 1 -6.20 15.25 3.51
C MET A 1 -5.78 14.67 4.85
N LYS A 2 -5.18 15.44 5.75
CA LYS A 2 -4.88 15.01 7.12
C LYS A 2 -6.09 14.39 7.86
N ASP A 3 -7.24 15.04 7.79
CA ASP A 3 -8.46 14.52 8.44
C ASP A 3 -8.95 13.20 7.83
N PHE A 4 -8.74 13.01 6.53
CA PHE A 4 -9.08 11.75 5.85
C PHE A 4 -8.20 10.61 6.37
N PHE A 5 -6.88 10.79 6.41
CA PHE A 5 -5.97 9.76 6.94
C PHE A 5 -6.23 9.47 8.42
N LYS A 6 -6.45 10.51 9.25
CA LYS A 6 -6.82 10.32 10.66
C LYS A 6 -8.11 9.53 10.82
N HIS A 7 -9.11 9.82 10.00
CA HIS A 7 -10.36 9.07 9.99
C HIS A 7 -10.14 7.60 9.61
N GLN A 8 -9.40 7.32 8.53
CA GLN A 8 -9.09 5.95 8.09
C GLN A 8 -8.27 5.17 9.12
N ILE A 9 -7.27 5.80 9.73
CA ILE A 9 -6.47 5.19 10.81
C ILE A 9 -7.39 4.84 12.00
N GLY A 10 -8.29 5.74 12.40
CA GLY A 10 -9.21 5.49 13.51
C GLY A 10 -10.24 4.40 13.21
N GLU A 11 -10.77 4.34 11.98
CA GLU A 11 -11.64 3.24 11.55
C GLU A 11 -10.91 1.90 11.60
N HIS A 12 -9.68 1.86 11.09
CA HIS A 12 -8.86 0.65 11.11
C HIS A 12 -8.51 0.23 12.54
N GLU A 13 -8.10 1.18 13.40
CA GLU A 13 -7.81 0.93 14.82
C GLU A 13 -9.00 0.27 15.54
N SER A 14 -10.22 0.69 15.24
CA SER A 14 -11.44 0.12 15.85
C SER A 14 -11.68 -1.36 15.53
N GLN A 15 -11.06 -1.87 14.46
CA GLN A 15 -11.19 -3.26 13.99
C GLN A 15 -10.06 -4.16 14.50
N ILE A 16 -9.01 -3.59 15.09
CA ILE A 16 -7.85 -4.34 15.59
C ILE A 16 -8.20 -5.06 16.89
N ASP A 17 -8.06 -6.38 16.89
CA ASP A 17 -8.00 -7.15 18.13
C ASP A 17 -6.57 -7.10 18.70
N PHE A 18 -6.34 -6.20 19.65
CA PHE A 18 -5.04 -6.07 20.29
C PHE A 18 -4.69 -7.20 21.29
N THR A 19 -5.59 -8.17 21.49
CA THR A 19 -5.34 -9.31 22.37
C THR A 19 -4.81 -10.54 21.63
N THR A 20 -4.98 -10.59 20.31
CA THR A 20 -4.45 -11.68 19.49
C THR A 20 -2.96 -11.52 19.22
N GLU A 21 -2.24 -12.63 19.18
CA GLU A 21 -0.85 -12.73 18.71
C GLU A 21 -0.76 -13.01 17.20
N ALA A 22 -1.87 -12.89 16.47
CA ALA A 22 -1.86 -13.03 15.01
C ALA A 22 -0.97 -11.98 14.34
N GLU A 23 -0.41 -12.35 13.19
CA GLU A 23 0.36 -11.43 12.34
C GLU A 23 -0.50 -10.23 11.93
N PRO A 24 0.03 -8.99 12.01
CA PRO A 24 -0.67 -7.81 11.56
C PRO A 24 -1.05 -7.89 10.09
N THR A 25 -2.25 -7.44 9.76
CA THR A 25 -2.79 -7.48 8.40
C THR A 25 -2.17 -6.43 7.48
N ASP A 26 -1.73 -5.30 8.05
CA ASP A 26 -1.06 -4.23 7.33
C ASP A 26 -0.09 -3.43 8.21
N PHE A 27 0.53 -2.42 7.59
CA PHE A 27 1.47 -1.52 8.24
C PHE A 27 0.86 -0.70 9.38
N VAL A 28 -0.40 -0.25 9.24
CA VAL A 28 -1.08 0.58 10.24
C VAL A 28 -1.33 -0.25 11.49
N GLU A 29 -1.85 -1.46 11.35
CA GLU A 29 -2.02 -2.39 12.46
C GLU A 29 -0.68 -2.69 13.16
N HIS A 30 0.37 -2.96 12.38
CA HIS A 30 1.70 -3.23 12.93
C HIS A 30 2.23 -2.05 13.75
N TYR A 31 2.10 -0.82 13.23
CA TYR A 31 2.53 0.39 13.92
C TYR A 31 1.74 0.61 15.22
N LEU A 32 0.41 0.48 15.19
CA LEU A 32 -0.46 0.69 16.35
C LEU A 32 -0.21 -0.34 17.45
N ARG A 33 -0.02 -1.62 17.10
CA ARG A 33 0.37 -2.67 18.07
C ARG A 33 1.71 -2.34 18.71
N LYS A 34 2.72 -1.98 17.90
CA LYS A 34 4.05 -1.63 18.40
C LYS A 34 4.04 -0.40 19.30
N LYS A 35 3.29 0.65 18.94
CA LYS A 35 3.08 1.84 19.76
C LYS A 35 2.53 1.43 21.14
N ARG A 36 1.47 0.62 21.18
CA ARG A 36 0.83 0.18 22.42
C ARG A 36 1.78 -0.64 23.31
N ASP A 37 2.64 -1.47 22.74
CA ASP A 37 3.60 -2.26 23.52
C ASP A 37 4.67 -1.40 24.16
N ILE A 38 5.20 -0.41 23.44
CA ILE A 38 6.18 0.55 23.96
C ILE A 38 5.57 1.47 25.04
N GLU A 39 4.30 1.88 24.86
CA GLU A 39 3.58 2.65 25.87
C GLU A 39 3.38 1.86 27.17
N LYS A 40 3.20 0.53 27.11
CA LYS A 40 3.16 -0.33 28.32
C LYS A 40 4.51 -0.36 29.05
N GLU A 41 5.61 -0.19 28.33
CA GLU A 41 6.98 -0.09 28.87
C GLU A 41 7.28 1.30 29.45
N GLY A 42 6.37 2.27 29.26
CA GLY A 42 6.46 3.62 29.82
C GLY A 42 7.13 4.64 28.90
N GLU A 43 7.38 4.29 27.63
CA GLU A 43 7.97 5.18 26.64
C GLU A 43 6.88 5.76 25.71
N PHE A 44 6.63 7.07 25.77
CA PHE A 44 5.55 7.72 25.01
C PHE A 44 6.05 8.60 23.85
N ASP A 45 7.36 8.85 23.77
CA ASP A 45 7.94 9.80 22.82
C ASP A 45 8.43 9.14 21.51
N LEU A 46 8.43 7.80 21.44
CA LEU A 46 8.96 7.07 20.28
C LEU A 46 7.96 6.94 19.13
N TYR A 47 6.67 6.83 19.45
CA TYR A 47 5.59 6.59 18.50
C TYR A 47 4.44 7.57 18.74
N SER A 48 3.95 8.20 17.67
CA SER A 48 2.87 9.18 17.75
C SER A 48 1.93 9.05 16.56
N ASP A 49 0.69 9.46 16.75
CA ASP A 49 -0.32 9.42 15.67
C ASP A 49 0.06 10.37 14.52
N GLU A 50 0.82 11.42 14.81
CA GLU A 50 1.32 12.34 13.79
C GLU A 50 2.41 11.70 12.93
N GLN A 51 3.29 10.89 13.51
CA GLN A 51 4.27 10.11 12.76
C GLN A 51 3.57 9.04 11.91
N LEU A 52 2.59 8.32 12.46
CA LEU A 52 1.82 7.33 11.70
C LEU A 52 1.13 7.99 10.49
N TYR A 53 0.43 9.10 10.72
CA TYR A 53 -0.15 9.90 9.64
C TYR A 53 0.91 10.30 8.61
N GLY A 54 2.05 10.82 9.06
CA GLY A 54 3.14 11.26 8.17
C GLY A 54 3.62 10.14 7.25
N VAL A 55 3.90 8.96 7.81
CA VAL A 55 4.37 7.81 7.03
C VAL A 55 3.29 7.29 6.08
N CYS A 56 2.03 7.20 6.52
CA CYS A 56 0.92 6.79 5.63
C CYS A 56 0.75 7.77 4.45
N PHE A 57 0.86 9.07 4.72
CA PHE A 57 0.77 10.10 3.68
C PHE A 57 1.95 10.02 2.71
N ASP A 58 3.17 9.87 3.21
CA ASP A 58 4.38 9.76 2.38
C ASP A 58 4.32 8.52 1.47
N LEU A 59 3.91 7.36 2.01
CA LEU A 59 3.74 6.13 1.23
C LEU A 59 2.68 6.30 0.14
N TRP A 60 1.53 6.88 0.48
CA TRP A 60 0.46 7.11 -0.49
C TRP A 60 0.89 8.08 -1.59
N LEU A 61 1.50 9.21 -1.23
CA LEU A 61 1.96 10.22 -2.17
C LEU A 61 3.04 9.67 -3.11
N ALA A 62 4.02 8.96 -2.56
CA ALA A 62 5.10 8.37 -3.34
C ALA A 62 4.58 7.32 -4.32
N GLY A 63 3.68 6.44 -3.89
CA GLY A 63 3.12 5.37 -4.72
C GLY A 63 2.15 5.88 -5.80
N GLN A 64 1.32 6.87 -5.49
CA GLN A 64 0.32 7.39 -6.43
C GLN A 64 0.96 8.01 -7.66
N GLU A 65 1.76 9.07 -7.47
CA GLU A 65 2.29 9.85 -8.59
C GLU A 65 3.29 9.06 -9.43
N THR A 66 4.20 8.33 -8.80
CA THR A 66 5.30 7.67 -9.53
C THR A 66 4.82 6.46 -10.33
N THR A 67 4.01 5.58 -9.73
CA THR A 67 3.51 4.38 -10.39
C THR A 67 2.54 4.75 -11.50
N ALA A 68 1.59 5.67 -11.26
CA ALA A 68 0.65 6.10 -12.30
C ALA A 68 1.36 6.70 -13.51
N ASN A 69 2.29 7.64 -13.27
CA ASN A 69 3.05 8.27 -14.36
C ASN A 69 3.89 7.24 -15.13
N THR A 70 4.55 6.31 -14.43
CA THR A 70 5.35 5.26 -15.08
C THR A 70 4.49 4.36 -15.96
N ILE A 71 3.33 3.91 -15.47
CA ILE A 71 2.41 3.08 -16.25
C ILE A 71 1.89 3.85 -17.48
N ILE A 72 1.49 5.11 -17.32
CA ILE A 72 1.00 5.95 -18.42
C ILE A 72 2.07 6.07 -19.51
N TRP A 73 3.30 6.43 -19.14
CA TRP A 73 4.40 6.52 -20.10
C TRP A 73 4.76 5.17 -20.73
N GLY A 74 4.68 4.08 -19.96
CA GLY A 74 4.83 2.72 -20.47
C GLY A 74 3.79 2.39 -21.54
N ILE A 75 2.53 2.71 -21.31
CA ILE A 75 1.45 2.49 -22.28
C ILE A 75 1.65 3.37 -23.53
N ILE A 76 1.98 4.65 -23.37
CA ILE A 76 2.29 5.54 -24.50
C ILE A 76 3.42 4.96 -25.35
N TYR A 77 4.48 4.49 -24.71
CA TYR A 77 5.60 3.85 -25.41
C TYR A 77 5.15 2.61 -26.20
N LEU A 78 4.27 1.78 -25.64
CA LEU A 78 3.74 0.61 -26.33
C LEU A 78 2.88 0.98 -27.54
N ILE A 79 2.05 2.03 -27.44
CA ILE A 79 1.21 2.52 -28.55
C ILE A 79 2.08 2.95 -29.74
N GLU A 80 3.19 3.65 -29.48
CA GLU A 80 4.12 4.10 -30.52
C GLU A 80 5.01 2.96 -31.07
N ASN A 81 5.08 1.81 -30.40
CA ASN A 81 5.98 0.71 -30.75
C ASN A 81 5.25 -0.63 -30.88
N PHE A 82 4.45 -0.79 -31.94
CA PHE A 82 3.59 -1.96 -32.17
C PHE A 82 4.31 -3.32 -32.08
N HIS A 83 5.54 -3.44 -32.59
CA HIS A 83 6.31 -4.68 -32.50
C HIS A 83 6.62 -5.05 -31.04
N THR A 84 6.95 -4.07 -30.20
CA THR A 84 7.19 -4.27 -28.76
C THR A 84 5.90 -4.64 -28.04
N GLN A 85 4.79 -3.97 -28.37
CA GLN A 85 3.48 -4.29 -27.82
C GLN A 85 3.05 -5.72 -28.13
N LYS A 86 3.20 -6.16 -29.39
CA LYS A 86 2.85 -7.52 -29.81
C LYS A 86 3.66 -8.57 -29.05
N ARG A 87 4.97 -8.35 -28.90
CA ARG A 87 5.84 -9.26 -28.13
C ARG A 87 5.43 -9.36 -26.66
N LEU A 88 5.06 -8.23 -26.04
CA LEU A 88 4.57 -8.21 -24.66
C LEU A 88 3.28 -9.02 -24.51
N GLN A 89 2.34 -8.88 -25.46
CA GLN A 89 1.10 -9.66 -25.46
C GLN A 89 1.37 -11.16 -25.65
N GLU A 90 2.24 -11.53 -26.59
CA GLU A 90 2.65 -12.92 -26.81
C GLU A 90 3.28 -13.55 -25.56
N GLU A 91 4.09 -12.79 -24.81
CA GLU A 91 4.66 -13.25 -23.54
C GLU A 91 3.58 -13.48 -22.47
N LEU A 92 2.65 -12.54 -22.32
CA LEU A 92 1.52 -12.68 -21.39
C LEU A 92 0.65 -13.89 -21.74
N ASP A 93 0.31 -14.07 -23.02
CA ASP A 93 -0.49 -15.20 -23.50
C ASP A 93 0.23 -16.53 -23.28
N THR A 94 1.57 -16.56 -23.40
CA THR A 94 2.37 -17.78 -23.24
C THR A 94 2.57 -18.16 -21.76
N VAL A 95 2.88 -17.17 -20.90
CA VAL A 95 3.27 -17.43 -19.50
C VAL A 95 2.08 -17.41 -18.55
N VAL A 96 1.15 -16.47 -18.73
CA VAL A 96 -0.03 -16.32 -17.88
C VAL A 96 -1.21 -17.11 -18.44
N GLY A 97 -1.36 -17.12 -19.77
CA GLY A 97 -2.47 -17.78 -20.45
C GLY A 97 -3.82 -17.08 -20.24
N SER A 98 -4.87 -17.63 -20.83
CA SER A 98 -6.23 -17.05 -20.78
C SER A 98 -7.12 -17.63 -19.66
N GLU A 99 -6.63 -18.62 -18.92
CA GLU A 99 -7.43 -19.34 -17.91
C GLU A 99 -7.34 -18.71 -16.52
N ARG A 100 -6.33 -17.86 -16.27
CA ARG A 100 -6.17 -17.18 -14.99
C ARG A 100 -7.08 -15.95 -14.96
N LEU A 101 -8.09 -15.98 -14.09
CA LEU A 101 -8.89 -14.79 -13.76
C LEU A 101 -7.96 -13.70 -13.22
N ILE A 102 -7.86 -12.59 -13.95
CA ILE A 102 -7.23 -11.38 -13.45
C ILE A 102 -8.26 -10.72 -12.53
N VAL A 103 -8.13 -10.97 -11.23
CA VAL A 103 -8.85 -10.24 -10.20
C VAL A 103 -8.08 -8.97 -9.88
N ALA A 104 -8.75 -7.83 -10.01
CA ALA A 104 -8.27 -6.50 -9.62
C ALA A 104 -8.57 -6.24 -8.15
#